data_AF-X6MIP0-F1
#
_entry.id   AF-X6MIP0-F1
#
_cell.length_a   1.000
_cell.length_b   1.000
_cell.length_c   1.000
_cell.angle_alpha   90.00
_cell.angle_beta   90.00
_cell.angle_gamma   90.00
#
_symmetry.space_group_name_H-M   'P 1'
#
loop_
_entity.id
_entity.type
_entity.pdbx_description
1 polymer ?
#
loop_
_entity_poly.entity_id
_entity_poly.type
_entity_poly.pdbx_seq_one_letter_code
_entity_poly.pdbx_strand_id
1 'polypeptide(L)'
;MLALRNATFEIRFKEDFATAESIRELVSMSTRVIHYSGHGVPNQLVLESDDDIGIANKMSSTQLRDLITTGGAPNLDLVFVSACHSFATGHAFVQAGAKHVVCVTQNDRVLDKAAKQFTYQFYFNLVAGKTVQEAFDIGRQVLKTDLHEDSLAQNESEKFLLLPEDERHDVVLFPARRKMDFERALSLKTNQTGNINTSDNDNNNNNNTSNKGSNNSSGQATPNSGSGANFVNDLTEKRSLRSTFKILTIDSPLFSATK
;
A
#
# COMPACT_ATOMS: atom_id res chain seq x y z
N MET A 1 4.47 5.43 3.82
CA MET A 1 3.23 5.01 4.52
C MET A 1 2.85 5.82 5.76
N LEU A 2 3.79 6.27 6.61
CA LEU A 2 3.46 7.11 7.78
C LEU A 2 2.62 8.34 7.43
N ALA A 3 2.83 8.92 6.24
CA ALA A 3 2.05 10.04 5.72
C ALA A 3 0.53 9.80 5.74
N LEU A 4 0.06 8.56 5.48
CA LEU A 4 -1.37 8.25 5.43
C LEU A 4 -2.06 8.39 6.80
N ARG A 5 -1.31 8.37 7.91
CA ARG A 5 -1.87 8.64 9.25
C ARG A 5 -2.39 10.06 9.41
N ASN A 6 -2.00 10.97 8.52
CA ASN A 6 -2.48 12.36 8.50
C ASN A 6 -3.81 12.51 7.74
N ALA A 7 -4.35 11.44 7.16
CA ALA A 7 -5.63 11.50 6.49
C ALA A 7 -6.75 11.80 7.51
N THR A 8 -7.66 12.69 7.11
CA THR A 8 -8.86 13.04 7.90
C THR A 8 -10.06 12.14 7.57
N PHE A 9 -9.81 11.03 6.90
CA PHE A 9 -10.79 10.05 6.45
C PHE A 9 -10.24 8.63 6.66
N GLU A 10 -11.14 7.66 6.71
CA GLU A 10 -10.78 6.26 6.82
C GLU A 10 -10.08 5.80 5.54
N ILE A 11 -8.90 5.21 5.71
CA ILE A 11 -8.14 4.57 4.64
C ILE A 11 -8.17 3.07 4.89
N ARG A 12 -8.67 2.31 3.92
CA ARG A 12 -8.41 0.87 3.87
C ARG A 12 -7.03 0.65 3.26
N PHE A 13 -6.19 -0.08 3.99
CA PHE A 13 -4.82 -0.40 3.62
C PHE A 13 -4.62 -1.92 3.69
N LYS A 14 -4.15 -2.52 2.59
CA LYS A 14 -3.55 -3.87 2.57
C LYS A 14 -2.07 -3.74 2.23
N GLU A 15 -1.24 -4.52 2.94
CA GLU A 15 0.16 -4.75 2.62
C GLU A 15 0.32 -6.21 2.23
N ASP A 16 1.09 -6.48 1.17
CA ASP A 16 1.37 -7.84 0.70
C ASP A 16 2.73 -7.91 0.03
N PHE A 17 3.26 -9.13 -0.18
CA PHE A 17 4.45 -9.37 -1.00
C PHE A 17 4.11 -9.12 -2.48
N ALA A 18 5.00 -8.46 -3.25
CA ALA A 18 4.75 -8.22 -4.67
C ALA A 18 5.15 -9.44 -5.48
N THR A 19 4.23 -10.39 -5.60
CA THR A 19 4.30 -11.54 -6.48
C THR A 19 3.44 -11.29 -7.72
N ALA A 20 3.47 -12.19 -8.70
CA ALA A 20 2.59 -12.05 -9.86
C ALA A 20 1.13 -12.30 -9.46
N GLU A 21 0.89 -13.23 -8.53
CA GLU A 21 -0.42 -13.49 -7.96
C GLU A 21 -0.99 -12.26 -7.23
N SER A 22 -0.22 -11.62 -6.34
CA SER A 22 -0.74 -10.48 -5.58
C SER A 22 -1.09 -9.29 -6.47
N ILE A 23 -0.31 -9.00 -7.51
CA ILE A 23 -0.65 -7.98 -8.51
C ILE A 23 -1.96 -8.34 -9.22
N ARG A 24 -2.14 -9.61 -9.61
CA ARG A 24 -3.36 -10.08 -10.29
C ARG A 24 -4.59 -9.95 -9.39
N GLU A 25 -4.48 -10.32 -8.12
CA GLU A 25 -5.56 -10.17 -7.13
C GLU A 25 -5.95 -8.70 -6.98
N LEU A 26 -4.97 -7.81 -6.80
CA LEU A 26 -5.22 -6.39 -6.58
C LEU A 26 -5.94 -5.73 -7.76
N VAL A 27 -5.52 -6.07 -8.97
CA VAL A 27 -6.18 -5.61 -10.19
C VAL A 27 -7.62 -6.14 -10.24
N SER A 28 -7.84 -7.42 -9.90
CA SER A 28 -9.16 -8.05 -9.89
C SER A 28 -10.10 -7.47 -8.82
N MET A 29 -9.56 -6.99 -7.70
CA MET A 29 -10.32 -6.40 -6.58
C MET A 29 -10.72 -4.93 -6.82
N SER A 30 -10.56 -4.38 -8.03
CA SER A 30 -10.84 -2.97 -8.34
C SER A 30 -10.05 -1.98 -7.47
N THR A 31 -8.80 -2.33 -7.14
CA THR A 31 -7.88 -1.45 -6.41
C THR A 31 -7.68 -0.13 -7.14
N ARG A 32 -7.83 0.99 -6.42
CA ARG A 32 -7.66 2.34 -6.99
C ARG A 32 -6.23 2.86 -6.98
N VAL A 33 -5.47 2.53 -5.94
CA VAL A 33 -4.08 2.96 -5.78
C VAL A 33 -3.19 1.76 -5.58
N ILE A 34 -2.06 1.68 -6.29
CA ILE A 34 -1.01 0.69 -6.07
C ILE A 34 0.28 1.43 -5.73
N HIS A 35 0.94 1.10 -4.62
CA HIS A 35 2.35 1.46 -4.41
C HIS A 35 3.18 0.21 -4.47
N TYR A 36 4.03 0.07 -5.47
CA TYR A 36 5.07 -0.94 -5.52
C TYR A 36 6.38 -0.33 -5.03
N SER A 37 7.09 -1.03 -4.13
CA SER A 37 8.43 -0.64 -3.68
C SER A 37 9.36 -1.83 -3.82
N GLY A 38 10.47 -1.70 -4.52
CA GLY A 38 11.35 -2.83 -4.75
C GLY A 38 12.54 -2.54 -5.66
N HIS A 39 13.15 -3.62 -6.15
CA HIS A 39 14.20 -3.54 -7.14
C HIS A 39 13.63 -3.48 -8.56
N GLY A 40 14.18 -2.58 -9.35
CA GLY A 40 13.98 -2.57 -10.80
C GLY A 40 15.32 -2.67 -11.50
N VAL A 41 15.28 -3.29 -12.66
CA VAL A 41 16.39 -3.37 -13.61
C VAL A 41 15.87 -2.88 -14.95
N PRO A 42 16.73 -2.50 -15.91
CA PRO A 42 16.26 -1.97 -17.19
C PRO A 42 15.17 -2.83 -17.84
N ASN A 43 14.00 -2.22 -18.07
CA ASN A 43 12.80 -2.84 -18.67
C ASN A 43 12.11 -3.95 -17.86
N GLN A 44 12.47 -4.15 -16.59
CA GLN A 44 11.88 -5.20 -15.76
C GLN A 44 11.71 -4.75 -14.29
N LEU A 45 10.62 -5.17 -13.66
CA LEU A 45 10.49 -5.15 -12.21
C LEU A 45 10.94 -6.49 -11.64
N VAL A 46 11.55 -6.45 -10.46
CA VAL A 46 11.81 -7.66 -9.68
C VAL A 46 10.62 -7.89 -8.76
N LEU A 47 9.94 -9.01 -8.92
CA LEU A 47 8.89 -9.48 -8.03
C LEU A 47 9.43 -10.62 -7.17
N GLU A 48 8.66 -11.04 -6.18
CA GLU A 48 8.89 -12.28 -5.48
C GLU A 48 8.26 -13.44 -6.26
N SER A 49 8.85 -14.63 -6.16
CA SER A 49 8.29 -15.86 -6.74
C SER A 49 6.97 -16.21 -6.04
N ASP A 50 5.96 -16.62 -6.82
CA ASP A 50 4.69 -17.13 -6.27
C ASP A 50 4.94 -18.44 -5.47
N ASP A 51 5.89 -19.26 -5.90
CA ASP A 51 6.20 -20.56 -5.29
C ASP A 51 7.08 -20.45 -4.03
N ASP A 52 7.92 -19.41 -3.95
CA ASP A 52 8.97 -19.31 -2.94
C ASP A 52 9.28 -17.84 -2.61
N ILE A 53 8.51 -17.30 -1.66
CA ILE A 53 8.61 -15.91 -1.19
C ILE A 53 10.05 -15.61 -0.73
N GLY A 54 10.57 -14.44 -1.12
CA GLY A 54 11.96 -14.03 -0.94
C GLY A 54 12.89 -14.35 -2.11
N ILE A 55 12.44 -15.16 -3.07
CA ILE A 55 13.18 -15.42 -4.31
C ILE A 55 12.82 -14.41 -5.39
N ALA A 56 13.83 -13.75 -5.93
CA ALA A 56 13.67 -12.74 -6.98
C ALA A 56 13.23 -13.37 -8.32
N ASN A 57 12.11 -12.89 -8.85
CA ASN A 57 11.60 -13.21 -10.17
C ASN A 57 11.53 -11.94 -11.03
N LYS A 58 12.16 -11.93 -12.20
CA LYS A 58 12.18 -10.75 -13.08
C LYS A 58 10.96 -10.77 -14.00
N MET A 59 10.16 -9.71 -13.96
CA MET A 59 9.01 -9.52 -14.83
C MET A 59 9.27 -8.37 -15.79
N SER A 60 9.25 -8.65 -17.09
CA SER A 60 9.36 -7.60 -18.11
C SER A 60 8.16 -6.65 -18.11
N SER A 61 8.36 -5.42 -18.60
CA SER A 61 7.28 -4.45 -18.78
C SER A 61 6.10 -5.00 -19.60
N THR A 62 6.39 -5.81 -20.63
CA THR A 62 5.36 -6.47 -21.44
C THR A 62 4.58 -7.50 -20.63
N GLN A 63 5.26 -8.39 -19.90
CA GLN A 63 4.59 -9.37 -19.03
C GLN A 63 3.76 -8.69 -17.93
N LEU A 64 4.26 -7.59 -17.36
CA LEU A 64 3.55 -6.82 -16.36
C LEU A 64 2.26 -6.21 -16.92
N ARG A 65 2.33 -5.60 -18.12
CA ARG A 65 1.14 -5.07 -18.81
C ARG A 65 0.12 -6.18 -19.08
N ASP A 66 0.58 -7.32 -19.58
CA ASP A 66 -0.29 -8.45 -19.90
C ASP A 66 -0.94 -9.03 -18.63
N LEU A 67 -0.18 -9.10 -17.52
CA LEU A 67 -0.68 -9.51 -16.21
C LEU A 67 -1.82 -8.59 -15.72
N ILE A 68 -1.64 -7.27 -15.83
CA ILE A 68 -2.62 -6.29 -15.39
C ILE A 68 -3.87 -6.34 -16.29
N THR A 69 -3.68 -6.38 -17.61
CA THR A 69 -4.82 -6.34 -18.57
C THR A 69 -5.62 -7.65 -18.61
N THR A 70 -5.01 -8.79 -18.27
CA THR A 70 -5.71 -10.08 -18.18
C THR A 70 -6.80 -10.07 -17.09
N GLY A 71 -6.63 -9.26 -16.04
CA GLY A 71 -7.63 -9.08 -14.98
C GLY A 71 -8.84 -8.21 -15.36
N GLY A 72 -8.91 -7.73 -16.61
CA GLY A 72 -9.91 -6.78 -17.09
C GLY A 72 -9.36 -5.36 -17.22
N ALA A 73 -10.24 -4.37 -17.40
CA ALA A 73 -9.85 -2.96 -17.40
C ALA A 73 -9.66 -2.48 -15.95
N PRO A 74 -8.42 -2.29 -15.47
CA PRO A 74 -8.19 -1.89 -14.09
C PRO A 74 -8.72 -0.48 -13.82
N ASN A 75 -9.40 -0.28 -12.69
CA ASN A 75 -9.78 1.06 -12.23
C ASN A 75 -8.64 1.70 -11.40
N LEU A 76 -7.43 1.72 -11.96
CA LEU A 76 -6.24 2.26 -11.30
C LEU A 76 -6.18 3.78 -11.48
N ASP A 77 -6.50 4.52 -10.43
CA ASP A 77 -6.34 5.97 -10.41
C ASP A 77 -4.87 6.37 -10.28
N LEU A 78 -4.10 5.65 -9.46
CA LEU A 78 -2.71 5.99 -9.21
C LEU A 78 -1.85 4.75 -9.00
N VAL A 79 -0.72 4.68 -9.70
CA VAL A 79 0.34 3.71 -9.44
C VAL A 79 1.61 4.47 -9.04
N PHE A 80 2.26 4.02 -7.98
CA PHE A 80 3.56 4.52 -7.56
C PHE A 80 4.55 3.38 -7.64
N VAL A 81 5.56 3.50 -8.50
CA VAL A 81 6.60 2.49 -8.71
C VAL A 81 7.92 3.00 -8.13
N SER A 82 8.13 2.71 -6.83
CA SER A 82 9.37 3.03 -6.12
C SER A 82 10.44 1.97 -6.40
N ALA A 83 11.01 2.03 -7.61
CA ALA A 83 12.10 1.16 -8.05
C ALA A 83 13.01 1.87 -9.06
N CYS A 84 14.31 1.56 -9.04
CA CYS A 84 15.26 2.06 -10.04
C CYS A 84 14.87 1.56 -11.44
N HIS A 85 15.17 2.32 -12.49
CA HIS A 85 14.89 1.92 -13.89
C HIS A 85 13.41 1.59 -14.17
N SER A 86 12.48 2.24 -13.47
CA SER A 86 11.05 1.90 -13.54
C SER A 86 10.27 2.65 -14.62
N PHE A 87 10.92 3.44 -15.48
CA PHE A 87 10.24 4.16 -16.56
C PHE A 87 9.48 3.24 -17.51
N ALA A 88 10.12 2.19 -18.02
CA ALA A 88 9.48 1.22 -18.91
C ALA A 88 8.30 0.48 -18.26
N THR A 89 8.39 0.18 -16.96
CA THR A 89 7.31 -0.48 -16.21
C THR A 89 6.21 0.51 -15.81
N GLY A 90 6.54 1.79 -15.59
CA GLY A 90 5.58 2.87 -15.43
C GLY A 90 4.72 3.05 -16.68
N HIS A 91 5.33 3.04 -17.87
CA HIS A 91 4.58 3.02 -19.14
C HIS A 91 3.73 1.76 -19.31
N ALA A 92 4.18 0.60 -18.82
CA ALA A 92 3.36 -0.62 -18.85
C ALA A 92 2.06 -0.45 -18.03
N PHE A 93 2.13 0.20 -16.87
CA PHE A 93 0.93 0.54 -16.09
C PHE A 93 0.01 1.53 -16.83
N VAL A 94 0.57 2.58 -17.45
CA VAL A 94 -0.20 3.52 -18.28
C VAL A 94 -0.91 2.79 -19.42
N GLN A 95 -0.19 1.96 -20.17
CA GLN A 95 -0.75 1.17 -21.27
C GLN A 95 -1.80 0.17 -20.81
N ALA A 96 -1.72 -0.29 -19.57
CA ALA A 96 -2.71 -1.16 -18.95
C ALA A 96 -3.94 -0.40 -18.41
N GLY A 97 -3.96 0.94 -18.47
CA GLY A 97 -5.11 1.77 -18.09
C GLY A 97 -4.97 2.56 -16.78
N ALA A 98 -3.78 2.57 -16.15
CA ALA A 98 -3.56 3.43 -14.99
C ALA A 98 -3.57 4.91 -15.38
N LYS A 99 -4.35 5.72 -14.66
CA LYS A 99 -4.56 7.15 -14.98
C LYS A 99 -3.34 8.00 -14.67
N HIS A 100 -2.67 7.71 -13.55
CA HIS A 100 -1.49 8.44 -13.10
C HIS A 100 -0.44 7.45 -12.60
N VAL A 101 0.81 7.63 -13.02
CA VAL A 101 1.91 6.77 -12.60
C VAL A 101 3.10 7.61 -12.17
N VAL A 102 3.53 7.44 -10.92
CA VAL A 102 4.82 7.96 -10.45
C VAL A 102 5.87 6.87 -10.63
N CYS A 103 6.97 7.17 -11.29
CA CYS A 103 8.08 6.23 -11.48
C CYS A 103 9.43 6.94 -11.45
N VAL A 104 10.51 6.18 -11.64
CA VAL A 104 11.89 6.65 -11.72
C VAL A 104 12.39 6.53 -13.15
N THR A 105 13.20 7.50 -13.60
CA THR A 105 13.88 7.50 -14.91
C THR A 105 14.60 6.18 -15.23
N GLN A 106 14.73 5.89 -16.53
CA GLN A 106 15.22 4.60 -17.03
C GLN A 106 16.69 4.31 -16.67
N ASN A 107 17.54 5.33 -16.48
CA ASN A 107 18.99 5.14 -16.32
C ASN A 107 19.50 5.49 -14.93
N ASP A 108 18.65 5.98 -14.04
CA ASP A 108 19.11 6.46 -12.74
C ASP A 108 18.82 5.46 -11.62
N ARG A 109 19.73 5.49 -10.66
CA ARG A 109 19.50 4.97 -9.32
C ARG A 109 19.02 6.12 -8.45
N VAL A 110 17.97 5.89 -7.69
CA VAL A 110 17.45 6.86 -6.71
C VAL A 110 18.04 6.53 -5.35
N LEU A 111 18.47 7.56 -4.63
CA LEU A 111 18.97 7.43 -3.28
C LEU A 111 17.82 7.03 -2.34
N ASP A 112 18.03 6.03 -1.48
CA ASP A 112 16.99 5.55 -0.55
C ASP A 112 16.43 6.68 0.34
N LYS A 113 17.29 7.61 0.77
CA LYS A 113 16.89 8.82 1.50
C LYS A 113 15.92 9.68 0.68
N ALA A 114 16.23 9.93 -0.60
CA ALA A 114 15.38 10.71 -1.49
C ALA A 114 14.05 9.99 -1.79
N ALA A 115 14.08 8.68 -2.07
CA ALA A 115 12.87 7.87 -2.28
C ALA A 115 11.91 7.95 -1.09
N LYS A 116 12.42 7.77 0.14
CA LYS A 116 11.62 7.84 1.37
C LYS A 116 11.01 9.23 1.57
N GLN A 117 11.80 10.28 1.39
CA GLN A 117 11.37 11.65 1.61
C GLN A 117 10.34 12.11 0.57
N PHE A 118 10.59 11.84 -0.71
CA PHE A 118 9.65 12.11 -1.78
C PHE A 118 8.33 11.35 -1.57
N THR A 119 8.41 10.04 -1.30
CA THR A 119 7.23 9.20 -1.05
C THR A 119 6.39 9.74 0.12
N TYR A 120 7.05 10.15 1.22
CA TYR A 120 6.34 10.73 2.36
C TYR A 120 5.60 12.01 1.95
N GLN A 121 6.30 12.96 1.32
CA GLN A 121 5.71 14.25 0.94
C GLN A 121 4.60 14.11 -0.09
N PHE A 122 4.78 13.24 -1.08
CA PHE A 122 3.79 12.95 -2.10
C PHE A 122 2.49 12.44 -1.45
N TYR A 123 2.53 11.37 -0.66
CA TYR A 123 1.32 10.86 -0.01
C TYR A 123 0.73 11.81 1.02
N PHE A 124 1.56 12.56 1.75
CA PHE A 124 1.08 13.53 2.75
C PHE A 124 0.22 14.60 2.09
N ASN A 125 0.70 15.20 0.99
CA ASN A 125 -0.04 16.21 0.27
C ASN A 125 -1.27 15.64 -0.44
N LEU A 126 -1.15 14.41 -0.98
CA LEU A 126 -2.27 13.73 -1.62
C LEU A 126 -3.44 13.49 -0.66
N VAL A 127 -3.18 13.01 0.57
CA VAL A 127 -4.24 12.85 1.58
C VAL A 127 -4.69 14.16 2.22
N ALA A 128 -3.90 15.24 2.08
CA ALA A 128 -4.30 16.59 2.47
C ALA A 128 -5.23 17.27 1.45
N GLY A 129 -5.59 16.58 0.37
CA GLY A 129 -6.53 17.08 -0.64
C GLY A 129 -5.88 17.89 -1.75
N LYS A 130 -4.55 17.79 -1.93
CA LYS A 130 -3.87 18.31 -3.12
C LYS A 130 -4.15 17.44 -4.33
N THR A 131 -4.03 18.05 -5.51
CA THR A 131 -4.03 17.30 -6.77
C THR A 131 -2.81 16.39 -6.86
N VAL A 132 -2.85 15.39 -7.74
CA VAL A 132 -1.69 14.52 -8.01
C VAL A 132 -0.50 15.36 -8.50
N GLN A 133 -0.74 16.34 -9.39
CA GLN A 133 0.29 17.26 -9.88
C GLN A 133 0.93 18.06 -8.73
N GLU A 134 0.13 18.74 -7.91
CA GLU A 134 0.64 19.52 -6.79
C GLU A 134 1.43 18.66 -5.79
N ALA A 135 0.93 17.46 -5.46
CA ALA A 135 1.59 16.56 -4.54
C ALA A 135 2.96 16.09 -5.08
N PHE A 136 3.04 15.84 -6.39
CA PHE A 136 4.28 15.49 -7.08
C PHE A 136 5.28 16.64 -7.07
N ASP A 137 4.84 17.85 -7.43
CA ASP A 137 5.68 19.05 -7.49
C ASP A 137 6.24 19.42 -6.11
N ILE A 138 5.41 19.36 -5.06
CA ILE A 138 5.85 19.56 -3.68
C ILE A 138 6.89 18.52 -3.28
N GLY A 139 6.67 17.24 -3.62
CA GLY A 139 7.63 16.17 -3.37
C GLY A 139 9.01 16.46 -3.98
N ARG A 140 9.05 16.87 -5.25
CA ARG A 140 10.30 17.25 -5.93
C ARG A 140 10.95 18.48 -5.29
N GLN A 141 10.16 19.49 -4.94
CA GLN A 141 10.66 20.72 -4.35
C GLN A 141 11.31 20.47 -2.98
N VAL A 142 10.72 19.61 -2.15
CA VAL A 142 11.31 19.24 -0.85
C VAL A 142 12.67 18.56 -1.03
N LEU A 143 12.83 17.68 -2.02
CA LEU A 143 14.14 17.10 -2.30
C LEU A 143 15.19 18.15 -2.68
N LYS A 144 14.80 19.14 -3.51
CA LYS A 144 15.71 20.24 -3.90
C LYS A 144 16.15 21.06 -2.70
N THR A 145 15.26 21.32 -1.74
CA THR A 145 15.55 22.14 -0.57
C THR A 145 16.34 21.36 0.48
N ASP A 146 15.88 20.18 0.86
CA ASP A 146 16.37 19.47 2.04
C ASP A 146 17.64 18.64 1.75
N LEU A 147 17.88 18.31 0.48
CA LEU A 147 19.06 17.55 0.05
C LEU A 147 20.07 18.41 -0.73
N HIS A 148 19.88 19.74 -0.78
CA HIS A 148 20.74 20.66 -1.54
C HIS A 148 22.24 20.51 -1.21
N GLU A 149 22.57 20.35 0.07
CA GLU A 149 23.96 20.25 0.55
C GLU A 149 24.55 18.85 0.44
N ASP A 150 23.72 17.85 0.14
CA ASP A 150 24.16 16.46 -0.02
C ASP A 150 24.64 16.25 -1.45
N SER A 151 25.96 16.26 -1.63
CA SER A 151 26.61 16.06 -2.94
C SER A 151 26.24 14.73 -3.60
N LEU A 152 25.78 13.72 -2.86
CA LEU A 152 25.30 12.44 -3.42
C LEU A 152 23.85 12.51 -3.88
N ALA A 153 23.09 13.52 -3.45
CA ALA A 153 21.68 13.70 -3.76
C ALA A 153 21.43 14.77 -4.83
N GLN A 154 22.48 15.21 -5.53
CA GLN A 154 22.34 16.13 -6.65
C GLN A 154 21.37 15.55 -7.69
N ASN A 155 20.44 16.39 -8.13
CA ASN A 155 19.41 16.08 -9.13
C ASN A 155 18.46 14.93 -8.76
N GLU A 156 18.41 14.45 -7.50
CA GLU A 156 17.46 13.40 -7.08
C GLU A 156 16.01 13.76 -7.40
N SER A 157 15.66 15.05 -7.30
CA SER A 157 14.33 15.53 -7.65
C SER A 157 13.96 15.29 -9.11
N GLU A 158 14.92 15.24 -10.02
CA GLU A 158 14.70 15.11 -11.47
C GLU A 158 14.54 13.66 -11.92
N LYS A 159 14.89 12.71 -11.04
CA LYS A 159 14.76 11.28 -11.30
C LYS A 159 13.33 10.77 -11.18
N PHE A 160 12.45 11.52 -10.50
CA PHE A 160 11.03 11.17 -10.40
C PHE A 160 10.28 11.72 -11.61
N LEU A 161 9.45 10.87 -12.19
CA LEU A 161 8.60 11.17 -13.34
C LEU A 161 7.13 10.93 -12.97
N LEU A 162 6.25 11.71 -13.58
CA LEU A 162 4.81 11.57 -13.50
C LEU A 162 4.29 11.30 -14.91
N LEU A 163 3.64 10.16 -15.10
CA LEU A 163 3.14 9.68 -16.39
C LEU A 163 1.60 9.60 -16.38
N PRO A 164 0.94 9.76 -17.54
CA PRO A 164 1.51 10.13 -18.84
C PRO A 164 2.05 11.56 -18.86
N GLU A 165 3.21 11.80 -19.48
CA GLU A 165 3.86 13.13 -19.45
C GLU A 165 3.05 14.22 -20.19
N ASP A 166 2.21 13.79 -21.13
CA ASP A 166 1.37 14.63 -21.99
C ASP A 166 -0.02 14.92 -21.41
N GLU A 167 -0.34 14.37 -20.24
CA GLU A 167 -1.63 14.51 -19.58
C GLU A 167 -1.58 15.47 -18.38
N ARG A 168 -2.72 16.03 -18.02
CA ARG A 168 -2.83 16.84 -16.80
C ARG A 168 -3.15 15.96 -15.59
N HIS A 169 -2.39 16.14 -14.52
CA HIS A 169 -2.58 15.43 -13.25
C HIS A 169 -3.34 16.27 -12.20
N ASP A 170 -4.16 17.23 -12.65
CA ASP A 170 -4.92 18.19 -11.83
C ASP A 170 -6.19 17.57 -11.19
N VAL A 171 -6.10 16.33 -10.69
CA VAL A 171 -7.20 15.64 -10.01
C VAL A 171 -6.92 15.44 -8.54
N VAL A 172 -7.91 15.70 -7.69
CA VAL A 172 -7.87 15.40 -6.26
C VAL A 172 -8.40 13.98 -6.06
N LEU A 173 -7.52 13.04 -5.74
CA LEU A 173 -7.92 11.63 -5.50
C LEU A 173 -8.62 11.45 -4.15
N PHE A 174 -8.19 12.22 -3.16
CA PHE A 174 -8.72 12.17 -1.79
C PHE A 174 -9.18 13.55 -1.34
N PRO A 175 -10.44 13.94 -1.62
CA PRO A 175 -10.93 15.25 -1.22
C PRO A 175 -10.91 15.37 0.31
N ALA A 176 -10.30 16.45 0.80
CA ALA A 176 -10.29 16.76 2.23
C ALA A 176 -11.73 16.94 2.72
N ARG A 177 -12.19 16.10 3.66
CA ARG A 177 -13.48 16.33 4.31
C ARG A 177 -13.37 17.60 5.14
N ARG A 178 -14.32 18.53 5.01
CA ARG A 178 -14.41 19.64 5.97
C ARG A 178 -14.77 19.05 7.33
N LYS A 179 -14.26 19.65 8.40
CA LYS A 179 -14.52 19.21 9.79
C LYS A 179 -16.02 18.99 10.08
N MET A 180 -16.88 19.84 9.54
CA MET A 180 -18.35 19.70 9.66
C MET A 180 -18.91 18.45 8.97
N ASP A 181 -18.33 18.03 7.84
CA ASP A 181 -18.79 16.84 7.09
C ASP A 181 -18.41 15.55 7.85
N PHE A 182 -17.32 15.58 8.62
CA PHE A 182 -16.92 14.48 9.50
C PHE A 182 -17.83 14.37 10.74
N GLU A 183 -18.12 15.47 11.42
CA GLU A 183 -19.05 15.50 12.58
C GLU A 183 -20.47 15.09 12.17
N ARG A 184 -20.91 15.50 10.97
CA ARG A 184 -22.18 15.05 10.39
C ARG A 184 -22.18 13.57 10.02
N ALA A 185 -21.10 13.04 9.44
CA ALA A 185 -20.99 11.62 9.13
C ALA A 185 -20.92 10.76 10.40
N LEU A 186 -20.24 11.24 11.46
CA LEU A 186 -20.14 10.55 12.73
C LEU A 186 -21.50 10.51 13.45
N SER A 187 -22.22 11.64 13.51
CA SER A 187 -23.57 11.70 14.10
C SER A 187 -24.60 10.86 13.35
N LEU A 188 -24.52 10.79 12.01
CA LEU A 188 -25.37 9.91 11.21
C LEU A 188 -25.12 8.42 11.50
N LYS A 189 -23.85 8.03 11.71
CA LYS A 189 -23.50 6.66 12.11
C LYS A 189 -24.00 6.32 13.53
N THR A 190 -23.97 7.28 14.46
CA THR A 190 -24.43 7.05 15.84
C THR A 190 -25.95 6.86 15.92
N ASN A 191 -26.71 7.58 15.09
CA ASN A 191 -28.17 7.51 15.06
C ASN A 191 -28.72 6.22 14.40
N GLN A 192 -27.92 5.47 13.64
CA GLN A 192 -28.31 4.17 13.09
C GLN A 192 -28.09 3.01 14.08
N THR A 193 -27.14 3.12 15.01
CA THR A 193 -26.88 2.12 16.04
C THR A 193 -27.69 2.32 17.33
N GLY A 194 -28.36 3.47 17.49
CA GLY A 194 -29.03 3.86 18.73
C GLY A 194 -30.53 3.54 18.84
N ASN A 195 -31.13 2.82 17.90
CA ASN A 195 -32.56 2.54 17.91
C ASN A 195 -32.86 1.03 17.93
N ILE A 196 -32.27 0.31 18.88
CA ILE A 196 -32.84 -0.93 19.42
C ILE A 196 -33.28 -0.58 20.85
N ASN A 197 -34.45 0.03 20.98
CA ASN A 197 -35.11 0.11 22.27
C ASN A 197 -35.63 -1.29 22.62
N THR A 198 -34.99 -1.87 23.62
CA THR A 198 -35.53 -2.92 24.48
C THR A 198 -36.80 -2.42 25.15
N SER A 199 -37.90 -3.15 24.99
CA SER A 199 -39.03 -3.13 25.91
C SER A 199 -39.48 -4.57 26.14
N ASP A 200 -39.37 -4.98 27.39
CA ASP A 200 -39.66 -6.28 27.98
C ASP A 200 -41.11 -6.76 27.73
N ASN A 201 -41.32 -8.08 27.57
CA ASN A 201 -41.98 -8.92 28.58
C ASN A 201 -42.23 -10.37 28.11
N ASP A 202 -41.88 -11.29 29.02
CA ASP A 202 -42.57 -12.52 29.44
C ASP A 202 -43.16 -13.50 28.41
N ASN A 203 -42.58 -14.71 28.31
CA ASN A 203 -43.12 -15.92 28.96
C ASN A 203 -42.40 -17.21 28.54
N ASN A 204 -41.88 -17.91 29.56
CA ASN A 204 -42.18 -19.30 29.91
C ASN A 204 -42.12 -20.41 28.82
N ASN A 205 -41.18 -21.35 28.96
CA ASN A 205 -41.40 -22.67 29.60
C ASN A 205 -40.64 -23.84 28.91
N ASN A 206 -39.94 -24.65 29.72
CA ASN A 206 -39.64 -26.10 29.60
C ASN A 206 -38.97 -26.63 28.30
N ASN A 207 -37.97 -27.52 28.29
CA ASN A 207 -37.65 -28.61 29.21
C ASN A 207 -36.35 -29.32 28.78
N ASN A 208 -35.56 -29.78 29.77
CA ASN A 208 -34.93 -31.10 29.87
C ASN A 208 -33.90 -31.59 28.80
N THR A 209 -32.63 -31.76 29.17
CA THR A 209 -32.08 -33.10 29.54
C THR A 209 -30.59 -33.06 29.91
N SER A 210 -30.29 -33.89 30.91
CA SER A 210 -29.04 -34.23 31.57
C SER A 210 -27.88 -34.66 30.66
N ASN A 211 -26.62 -34.37 31.03
CA ASN A 211 -25.69 -35.43 31.46
C ASN A 211 -24.40 -34.94 32.15
N LYS A 212 -23.86 -35.84 32.97
CA LYS A 212 -22.77 -35.78 33.95
C LYS A 212 -21.34 -35.64 33.38
N GLY A 213 -20.40 -35.24 34.27
CA GLY A 213 -18.98 -35.64 34.26
C GLY A 213 -18.02 -34.46 34.48
N SER A 214 -17.65 -34.09 35.72
CA SER A 214 -16.54 -34.59 36.55
C SER A 214 -15.11 -34.42 36.00
N ASN A 215 -14.32 -33.67 36.78
CA ASN A 215 -12.88 -33.83 37.12
C ASN A 215 -11.78 -33.01 36.40
N ASN A 216 -11.21 -32.10 37.20
CA ASN A 216 -9.79 -31.78 37.43
C ASN A 216 -8.72 -32.58 36.66
N SER A 217 -7.67 -31.88 36.19
CA SER A 217 -6.32 -31.98 36.79
C SER A 217 -5.27 -31.08 36.13
N SER A 218 -4.32 -30.71 36.99
CA SER A 218 -3.08 -29.94 36.84
C SER A 218 -2.01 -30.57 35.93
N GLY A 219 -1.15 -29.73 35.35
CA GLY A 219 0.11 -30.17 34.73
C GLY A 219 1.12 -29.02 34.61
N GLN A 220 2.18 -29.09 35.41
CA GLN A 220 3.30 -28.17 35.54
C GLN A 220 4.51 -28.75 34.78
N ALA A 221 5.29 -27.96 34.04
CA ALA A 221 6.59 -28.37 33.51
C ALA A 221 7.58 -27.20 33.39
N THR A 222 8.83 -27.51 33.73
CA THR A 222 10.02 -26.68 33.98
C THR A 222 10.79 -26.31 32.70
N PRO A 223 11.72 -25.33 32.72
CA PRO A 223 12.78 -25.24 31.71
C PRO A 223 14.16 -25.61 32.30
N ASN A 224 14.94 -26.39 31.55
CA ASN A 224 16.35 -26.66 31.80
C ASN A 224 17.23 -26.02 30.71
N SER A 225 18.45 -25.67 31.11
CA SER A 225 19.49 -24.90 30.43
C SER A 225 20.30 -25.69 29.39
N GLY A 226 20.96 -24.98 28.46
CA GLY A 226 21.92 -25.58 27.52
C GLY A 226 22.49 -24.61 26.48
N SER A 227 23.79 -24.32 26.63
CA SER A 227 24.66 -23.36 25.93
C SER A 227 24.95 -23.62 24.44
N GLY A 228 25.30 -22.56 23.69
CA GLY A 228 26.59 -22.58 22.97
C GLY A 228 26.64 -22.49 21.43
N ALA A 229 26.54 -21.25 20.92
CA ALA A 229 27.36 -20.66 19.85
C ALA A 229 27.26 -21.12 18.36
N ASN A 230 27.39 -20.10 17.50
CA ASN A 230 27.70 -20.10 16.06
C ASN A 230 26.54 -20.18 15.06
N PHE A 231 25.69 -19.15 15.02
CA PHE A 231 24.82 -18.88 13.85
C PHE A 231 24.48 -17.39 13.62
N VAL A 232 25.35 -16.46 14.03
CA VAL A 232 24.98 -15.03 14.11
C VAL A 232 25.38 -14.21 12.88
N ASN A 233 26.09 -14.77 11.89
CA ASN A 233 26.52 -14.00 10.71
C ASN A 233 25.72 -14.23 9.41
N ASP A 234 24.87 -15.27 9.33
CA ASP A 234 24.02 -15.53 8.15
C ASP A 234 22.61 -14.91 8.26
N LEU A 235 22.13 -14.70 9.50
CA LEU A 235 20.80 -14.12 9.77
C LEU A 235 20.76 -12.61 9.57
N THR A 236 21.90 -11.92 9.65
CA THR A 236 22.00 -10.46 9.46
C THR A 236 21.99 -10.11 7.98
N GLU A 237 22.61 -10.95 7.13
CA GLU A 237 22.60 -10.81 5.67
C GLU A 237 21.24 -11.25 5.08
N LYS A 238 20.63 -12.33 5.60
CA LYS A 238 19.24 -12.72 5.27
C LYS A 238 18.17 -11.76 5.79
N ARG A 239 18.45 -10.98 6.84
CA ARG A 239 17.59 -9.86 7.27
C ARG A 239 17.74 -8.61 6.38
N SER A 240 18.88 -8.48 5.71
CA SER A 240 19.20 -7.35 4.82
C SER A 240 18.58 -7.49 3.42
N LEU A 241 18.16 -8.71 3.04
CA LEU A 241 17.52 -9.01 1.75
C LEU A 241 16.04 -9.40 1.87
N ARG A 242 15.37 -9.06 2.98
CA ARG A 242 13.90 -8.94 2.99
C ARG A 242 13.53 -7.66 2.22
N SER A 243 13.83 -7.65 0.92
CA SER A 243 13.34 -6.64 -0.02
C SER A 243 11.84 -6.66 0.12
N THR A 244 11.34 -5.66 0.82
CA THR A 244 9.97 -5.65 1.27
C THR A 244 9.17 -5.11 0.09
N PHE A 245 8.87 -6.01 -0.84
CA PHE A 245 8.09 -5.73 -2.02
C PHE A 245 6.65 -5.52 -1.58
N LYS A 246 6.30 -4.30 -1.15
CA LYS A 246 4.95 -4.01 -0.69
C LYS A 246 4.09 -3.60 -1.86
N ILE A 247 2.85 -4.06 -1.87
CA ILE A 247 1.77 -3.39 -2.57
C ILE A 247 0.83 -2.72 -1.57
N LEU A 248 0.56 -1.43 -1.80
CA LEU A 248 -0.37 -0.59 -1.02
C LEU A 248 -1.65 -0.35 -1.80
N THR A 249 -2.80 -0.57 -1.17
CA THR A 249 -4.09 -0.03 -1.62
C THR A 249 -4.57 1.11 -0.74
N ILE A 250 -5.15 2.15 -1.35
CA ILE A 250 -5.79 3.26 -0.63
C ILE A 250 -7.20 3.42 -1.18
N ASP A 251 -8.19 2.98 -0.41
CA ASP A 251 -9.58 3.30 -0.67
C ASP A 251 -10.12 4.24 0.41
N SER A 252 -10.70 5.36 -0.05
CA SER A 252 -11.64 6.14 0.75
C SER A 252 -13.02 5.52 0.60
N PRO A 253 -13.80 5.32 1.67
CA PRO A 253 -15.20 4.91 1.57
C PRO A 253 -16.00 6.08 0.99
N LEU A 254 -16.01 6.17 -0.34
CA LEU A 254 -16.92 7.00 -1.10
C LEU A 254 -17.61 6.07 -2.11
N PHE A 255 -18.91 5.91 -1.86
CA PHE A 255 -19.88 5.05 -2.53
C PHE A 255 -19.81 3.56 -2.18
N SER A 256 -20.53 3.20 -1.11
CA SER A 256 -21.41 2.04 -1.21
C SER A 256 -22.23 2.23 -2.48
N ALA A 257 -21.98 1.41 -3.50
CA ALA A 257 -22.88 1.32 -4.63
C ALA A 257 -24.21 0.79 -4.09
N THR A 258 -25.15 1.70 -3.82
CA THR A 258 -26.54 1.31 -3.67
C THR A 258 -27.07 1.00 -5.06
N LYS A 259 -26.98 -0.26 -5.46
CA LYS A 259 -28.03 -1.00 -6.15
C LYS A 259 -27.68 -2.48 -6.22
#